data_AF-A0AAN6MV65-F1
#
_entry.id   AF-A0AAN6MV65-F1
#
_cell.length_a   1.000
_cell.length_b   1.000
_cell.length_c   1.000
_cell.angle_alpha   90.00
_cell.angle_beta   90.00
_cell.angle_gamma   90.00
#
_symmetry.space_group_name_H-M   'P 1'
#
loop_
_entity.id
_entity.type
_entity.pdbx_description
1 polymer ?
#
loop_
_entity_poly.entity_id
_entity_poly.type
_entity_poly.pdbx_seq_one_letter_code
_entity_poly.pdbx_strand_id
1 'polypeptide(L)'
;MEVRSMIAGATYSYDPVSKELVSYDTVSSVQHKVGYIQSRRLGRGMFWEASGDRNDSSSLIAASFTALGEIDATLNLLSYPNSRYSTIAAGMPGE
;
A
#
# COMPACT_ATOMS: atom_id res chain seq x y z
N MET A 1 -15.92 -10.89 14.53
CA MET A 1 -16.01 -11.67 13.28
C MET A 1 -15.67 -10.76 12.11
N GLU A 2 -14.83 -11.21 11.17
CA GLU A 2 -14.58 -10.48 9.92
C GLU A 2 -15.75 -10.69 8.95
N VAL A 3 -16.20 -9.63 8.32
CA VAL A 3 -17.35 -9.62 7.41
C VAL A 3 -16.97 -8.91 6.12
N ARG A 4 -17.44 -9.43 5.00
CA ARG A 4 -17.27 -8.86 3.66
C ARG A 4 -18.61 -8.45 3.06
N SER A 5 -18.72 -7.19 2.62
CA SER A 5 -19.85 -6.70 1.84
C SER A 5 -19.52 -6.75 0.35
N MET A 6 -20.18 -7.66 -0.37
CA MET A 6 -20.00 -7.80 -1.82
C MET A 6 -20.62 -6.65 -2.62
N ILE A 7 -21.68 -6.04 -2.10
CA ILE A 7 -22.36 -4.90 -2.74
C ILE A 7 -21.48 -3.65 -2.66
N ALA A 8 -20.89 -3.39 -1.49
CA ALA A 8 -20.06 -2.21 -1.29
C ALA A 8 -18.59 -2.42 -1.70
N GLY A 9 -18.12 -3.67 -1.82
CA GLY A 9 -16.71 -3.98 -2.06
C GLY A 9 -15.82 -3.66 -0.84
N ALA A 10 -16.32 -3.91 0.37
CA ALA A 10 -15.67 -3.50 1.62
C ALA A 10 -15.60 -4.63 2.66
N THR A 11 -14.71 -4.48 3.64
CA THR A 11 -14.50 -5.41 4.76
C THR A 11 -14.54 -4.67 6.10
N TYR A 12 -14.99 -5.36 7.14
CA TYR A 12 -14.99 -4.85 8.51
C TYR A 12 -14.96 -6.00 9.52
N SER A 13 -14.53 -5.72 10.75
CA SER A 13 -14.79 -6.61 11.89
C SER A 13 -15.96 -6.08 12.70
N TYR A 14 -16.75 -7.00 13.27
CA TYR A 14 -17.81 -6.67 14.21
C TYR A 14 -17.74 -7.59 15.43
N ASP A 15 -17.83 -7.00 16.62
CA ASP A 15 -18.01 -7.70 17.89
C ASP A 15 -19.42 -7.42 18.44
N PRO A 16 -20.31 -8.44 18.50
CA PRO A 16 -21.68 -8.25 18.97
C PRO A 16 -21.79 -8.02 20.48
N VAL A 17 -20.76 -8.35 21.28
CA VAL A 17 -20.77 -8.17 22.73
C VAL A 17 -20.50 -6.71 23.07
N SER A 18 -19.38 -6.16 22.59
CA SER A 18 -19.05 -4.74 22.76
C SER A 18 -19.86 -3.81 21.84
N LYS A 19 -20.48 -4.35 20.80
CA LYS A 19 -21.14 -3.61 19.71
C LYS A 19 -20.16 -2.72 18.92
N GLU A 20 -18.88 -3.08 18.88
CA GLU A 20 -17.85 -2.36 18.14
C GLU A 20 -17.77 -2.84 16.69
N LEU A 21 -17.61 -1.88 15.77
CA LEU A 21 -17.32 -2.10 14.36
C LEU A 21 -16.03 -1.37 13.98
N VAL A 22 -15.09 -2.10 13.36
CA VAL A 22 -13.88 -1.51 12.80
C VAL A 22 -13.84 -1.77 11.29
N SER A 23 -13.84 -0.71 10.49
CA SER A 23 -13.74 -0.78 9.04
C SER A 23 -12.27 -0.71 8.62
N TYR A 24 -11.80 -1.70 7.87
CA TYR A 24 -10.42 -1.77 7.40
C TYR A 24 -10.31 -2.70 6.18
N ASP A 25 -9.19 -2.60 5.48
CA ASP A 25 -8.88 -3.49 4.36
C ASP A 25 -8.20 -4.77 4.83
N THR A 26 -8.58 -5.88 4.21
CA THR A 26 -7.90 -7.17 4.32
C THR A 26 -7.11 -7.46 3.04
N VAL A 27 -6.20 -8.44 3.08
CA VAL A 27 -5.47 -8.92 1.88
C VAL A 27 -6.42 -9.17 0.71
N SER A 28 -7.55 -9.86 0.95
CA SER A 28 -8.52 -10.15 -0.11
C SER A 28 -9.19 -8.89 -0.68
N SER A 29 -9.46 -7.89 0.16
CA SER A 29 -10.05 -6.63 -0.28
C SER A 29 -9.06 -5.81 -1.12
N VAL A 30 -7.77 -5.81 -0.74
CA VAL A 30 -6.71 -5.15 -1.51
C VAL A 30 -6.53 -5.80 -2.87
N GLN A 31 -6.51 -7.13 -2.94
CA GLN A 31 -6.47 -7.87 -4.21
C GLN A 31 -7.67 -7.50 -5.10
N HIS A 32 -8.88 -7.38 -4.52
CA HIS A 32 -10.06 -6.94 -5.26
C HIS A 32 -9.92 -5.50 -5.76
N LYS A 33 -9.41 -4.58 -4.94
CA LYS A 33 -9.13 -3.18 -5.34
C LYS A 33 -8.09 -3.10 -6.45
N VAL A 34 -7.05 -3.94 -6.41
CA VAL A 34 -6.06 -4.01 -7.49
C VAL A 34 -6.69 -4.53 -8.79
N GLY A 35 -7.56 -5.54 -8.72
CA GLY A 35 -8.35 -5.98 -9.88
C GLY A 35 -9.18 -4.85 -10.48
N TYR A 36 -9.80 -4.01 -9.64
CA TYR A 36 -10.51 -2.82 -10.09
C TYR A 36 -9.57 -1.81 -10.77
N ILE A 37 -8.42 -1.48 -10.16
CA ILE A 37 -7.39 -0.60 -10.71
C ILE A 37 -6.98 -1.05 -12.13
N GLN A 38 -6.68 -2.34 -12.29
CA GLN A 38 -6.31 -2.93 -13.58
C GLN A 38 -7.46 -2.85 -14.60
N SER A 39 -8.68 -3.21 -14.20
CA SER A 39 -9.87 -3.17 -15.09
C SER A 39 -10.19 -1.76 -15.61
N ARG A 40 -9.85 -0.73 -14.82
CA ARG A 40 -10.09 0.68 -15.15
C ARG A 40 -8.87 1.38 -15.75
N ARG A 41 -7.75 0.67 -15.94
CA ARG A 41 -6.48 1.23 -16.42
C ARG A 41 -6.00 2.44 -15.60
N LEU A 42 -6.17 2.36 -14.28
CA LEU A 42 -5.65 3.38 -13.36
C LEU A 42 -4.15 3.14 -13.10
N GLY A 43 -3.45 4.18 -12.61
CA GLY A 43 -2.01 4.16 -12.39
C GLY A 43 -1.56 3.00 -11.51
N ARG A 44 -1.71 3.12 -10.18
CA ARG A 44 -1.40 2.08 -9.16
C ARG A 44 -2.17 2.42 -7.87
N GLY A 45 -1.97 1.61 -6.82
CA GLY A 45 -2.47 1.90 -5.47
C GLY A 45 -1.56 2.84 -4.69
N MET A 46 -2.12 3.58 -3.74
CA MET A 46 -1.41 4.39 -2.75
C MET A 46 -1.94 4.01 -1.36
N PHE A 47 -1.04 3.97 -0.38
CA PHE A 47 -1.34 3.60 1.00
C PHE A 47 -1.02 4.75 1.93
N TRP A 48 -1.94 5.02 2.86
CA TRP A 48 -1.73 5.90 3.99
C TRP A 48 -1.90 5.07 5.27
N GLU A 49 -0.88 4.83 6.07
CA GLU A 49 0.56 5.05 5.83
C GLU A 49 1.36 3.79 6.22
N ALA A 50 2.69 3.83 6.07
CA ALA A 50 3.53 2.64 6.18
C ALA A 50 3.54 2.00 7.59
N SER A 51 3.47 2.79 8.66
CA SER A 51 3.55 2.29 10.04
C SER A 51 2.32 1.47 10.46
N GLY A 52 1.19 1.70 9.80
CA GLY A 52 -0.03 0.93 9.99
C GLY A 52 -0.06 -0.42 9.27
N ASP A 53 0.92 -0.72 8.41
CA ASP A 53 0.95 -2.00 7.70
C ASP A 53 1.60 -3.11 8.53
N ARG A 54 1.20 -4.35 8.24
CA ARG A 54 1.83 -5.54 8.84
C ARG A 54 3.16 -5.82 8.15
N ASN A 55 4.05 -6.50 8.86
CA ASN A 55 5.35 -6.94 8.35
C ASN A 55 5.41 -8.45 8.07
N ASP A 56 4.27 -9.13 8.05
CA ASP A 56 4.13 -10.55 7.77
C ASP A 56 3.37 -10.79 6.44
N SER A 57 2.96 -12.03 6.19
CA SER A 57 2.20 -12.42 4.98
C SER A 57 0.85 -11.69 4.83
N SER A 58 0.43 -10.94 5.85
CA SER A 58 -0.79 -10.12 5.82
C SER A 58 -0.51 -8.64 5.56
N SER A 59 0.70 -8.26 5.12
CA SER A 59 1.00 -6.91 4.62
C SER A 59 0.09 -6.56 3.44
N LEU A 60 -0.60 -5.42 3.55
CA LEU A 60 -1.47 -4.89 2.51
C LEU A 60 -0.66 -4.31 1.35
N ILE A 61 0.49 -3.68 1.64
CA ILE A 61 1.38 -3.14 0.61
C ILE A 61 1.96 -4.30 -0.22
N ALA A 62 2.44 -5.37 0.43
CA ALA A 62 2.96 -6.54 -0.27
C ALA A 62 1.88 -7.28 -1.07
N ALA A 63 0.65 -7.39 -0.53
CA ALA A 63 -0.48 -7.96 -1.24
C ALA A 63 -0.81 -7.16 -2.52
N SER A 64 -0.78 -5.83 -2.44
CA SER A 64 -0.98 -4.96 -3.60
C SER A 64 0.13 -5.12 -4.63
N PHE A 65 1.40 -5.11 -4.20
CA PHE A 65 2.56 -5.32 -5.07
C PHE A 65 2.44 -6.64 -5.85
N THR A 66 2.15 -7.73 -5.14
CA THR A 66 1.99 -9.06 -5.74
C THR A 66 0.85 -9.10 -6.74
N ALA A 67 -0.30 -8.49 -6.43
CA ALA A 67 -1.46 -8.46 -7.31
C ALA A 67 -1.27 -7.55 -8.54
N LEU A 68 -0.47 -6.48 -8.41
CA LEU A 68 -0.15 -5.58 -9.52
C LEU A 68 0.81 -6.23 -10.53
N GLY A 69 1.71 -7.10 -10.06
CA GLY A 69 2.69 -7.83 -10.86
C GLY A 69 3.92 -6.99 -11.23
N GLU A 70 3.71 -5.87 -11.92
CA GLU A 70 4.78 -4.95 -12.31
C GLU A 70 4.56 -3.53 -11.77
N ILE A 71 5.64 -2.92 -11.29
CA ILE A 71 5.67 -1.53 -10.83
C ILE A 71 6.44 -0.67 -11.83
N ASP A 72 6.26 0.65 -11.70
CA ASP A 72 7.05 1.62 -12.44
C ASP A 72 8.55 1.40 -12.15
N ALA A 73 9.33 1.26 -13.23
CA ALA A 73 10.78 1.06 -13.19
C ALA A 73 11.55 2.34 -13.52
N THR A 74 10.89 3.49 -13.53
CA THR A 74 11.52 4.79 -13.74
C THR A 74 12.62 5.03 -12.70
N LEU A 75 13.83 5.34 -13.17
CA LEU A 75 14.96 5.60 -12.31
C LEU A 75 14.74 6.88 -11.49
N ASN A 76 15.17 6.86 -10.23
CA ASN A 76 15.19 8.06 -9.40
C ASN A 76 16.35 9.00 -9.81
N LEU A 77 16.29 10.25 -9.34
CA LEU A 77 17.39 11.21 -9.48
C LEU A 77 18.30 11.10 -8.25
N LEU A 78 19.59 10.85 -8.48
CA LEU A 78 20.61 10.76 -7.41
C LEU A 78 21.66 11.89 -7.47
N SER A 79 21.77 12.60 -8.59
CA SER A 79 22.74 13.69 -8.75
C SER A 79 22.09 15.03 -8.39
N TYR A 80 22.46 15.58 -7.23
CA TYR A 80 22.02 16.88 -6.74
C TYR A 80 23.22 17.84 -6.51
N PRO A 81 24.00 18.19 -7.57
CA PRO A 81 25.27 18.90 -7.42
C PRO A 81 25.14 20.29 -6.78
N ASN A 82 23.95 20.91 -6.86
CA ASN A 82 23.65 22.22 -6.27
C ASN A 82 22.94 22.13 -4.91
N SER A 83 22.89 20.94 -4.28
CA SER A 83 22.33 20.80 -2.94
C SER A 83 23.13 21.63 -1.94
N ARG A 84 22.44 22.35 -1.05
CA ARG A 84 23.08 23.08 0.06
C ARG A 84 23.78 22.15 1.07
N TYR A 85 23.44 20.86 1.04
CA TYR A 85 24.00 19.84 1.92
C TYR A 85 25.12 19.10 1.20
N SER A 86 26.36 19.25 1.65
CA SER A 86 27.54 18.64 1.02
C SER A 86 27.44 17.12 0.94
N THR A 87 26.86 16.45 1.94
CA THR A 87 26.63 15.00 1.94
C THR A 87 25.71 14.57 0.80
N ILE A 88 24.63 15.32 0.54
CA ILE A 88 23.71 15.04 -0.56
C ILE A 88 24.36 15.36 -1.92
N ALA A 89 25.09 16.49 -2.01
CA ALA A 89 25.79 16.87 -3.24
C ALA A 89 26.87 15.85 -3.64
N ALA A 90 27.56 15.26 -2.65
CA ALA A 90 28.54 14.20 -2.84
C ALA A 90 27.92 12.80 -3.02
N GLY A 91 26.59 12.66 -2.97
CA GLY A 91 25.90 11.39 -3.17
C GLY A 91 25.97 10.44 -1.97
N MET A 92 25.93 10.96 -0.74
CA MET A 92 25.95 10.19 0.52
C MET A 92 27.12 9.21 0.65
N PRO A 93 28.39 9.67 0.53
CA PRO A 93 29.54 8.78 0.64
C PRO A 93 29.65 8.17 2.05
N GLY A 94 29.68 6.84 2.14
CA GLY A 94 29.87 6.10 3.39
C GLY A 94 28.59 5.54 4.03
N GLU A 95 27.42 5.81 3.45
CA GLU A 95 26.21 5.00 3.63
C GLU A 95 26.28 3.70 2.81
#